data_AF-A0A7S2PZ27-F1
#
_entry.id   AF-A0A7S2PZ27-F1
#
_cell.length_a   1.000
_cell.length_b   1.000
_cell.length_c   1.000
_cell.angle_alpha   90.00
_cell.angle_beta   90.00
_cell.angle_gamma   90.00
#
_symmetry.space_group_name_H-M   'P 1'
#
loop_
_entity.id
_entity.type
_entity.pdbx_description
1 polymer ?
#
loop_
_entity_poly.entity_id
_entity_poly.type
_entity_poly.pdbx_seq_one_letter_code
_entity_poly.pdbx_strand_id
1 'polypeptide(L)'
;GAVFVVDDCQRGFDDDAVSNFQCKDFAKRWPSGNMRAEYTPGQYHIRLRDTTWYSKVEPQRANREHMAGAQPIAGPYIWHVKDEEPLKTKRQVQRHWRTPYFLQKSFANRMEANESFEFWFSMAGGGTFTHADAYCESTISMQFSGTKRWRVQAF
;
A
#
# COMPACT_ATOMS: atom_id res chain seq x y z
N GLY A 1 -21.92 0.52 3.24
CA GLY A 1 -21.50 0.91 1.87
C GLY A 1 -21.45 -0.33 1.00
N ALA A 2 -21.47 -0.17 -0.33
CA ALA A 2 -21.26 -1.28 -1.26
C ALA A 2 -19.82 -1.25 -1.78
N VAL A 3 -19.18 -2.42 -1.92
CA VAL A 3 -17.87 -2.51 -2.56
C VAL A 3 -18.04 -2.50 -4.08
N PHE A 4 -17.21 -1.73 -4.76
CA PHE A 4 -17.18 -1.64 -6.21
C PHE A 4 -15.75 -1.46 -6.72
N VAL A 5 -15.55 -1.72 -8.00
CA VAL A 5 -14.28 -1.55 -8.70
C VAL A 5 -14.40 -0.39 -9.69
N VAL A 6 -13.37 0.44 -9.79
CA VAL A 6 -13.24 1.48 -10.81
C VAL A 6 -12.05 1.16 -11.69
N ASP A 7 -12.32 0.64 -12.89
CA ASP A 7 -11.27 0.15 -13.79
C ASP A 7 -10.40 1.29 -14.36
N ASP A 8 -10.97 2.49 -14.54
CA ASP A 8 -10.27 3.65 -15.12
C ASP A 8 -9.73 4.65 -14.09
N CYS A 9 -9.43 4.20 -12.86
CA CYS A 9 -9.08 5.09 -11.75
C CYS A 9 -7.83 5.96 -11.96
N GLN A 10 -6.96 5.59 -12.90
CA GLN A 10 -5.74 6.33 -13.27
C GLN A 10 -5.95 7.30 -14.46
N ARG A 11 -7.19 7.43 -14.96
CA ARG A 11 -7.49 8.30 -16.10
C ARG A 11 -7.04 9.74 -15.84
N GLY A 12 -6.21 10.26 -16.73
CA GLY A 12 -5.67 11.62 -16.66
C GLY A 12 -4.42 11.76 -15.78
N PHE A 13 -3.83 10.65 -15.31
CA PHE A 13 -2.51 10.69 -14.67
C PHE A 13 -1.44 10.93 -15.73
N ASP A 14 -0.42 11.70 -15.38
CA ASP A 14 0.73 12.00 -16.24
C ASP A 14 1.87 10.99 -16.06
N ASP A 15 2.92 11.11 -16.89
CA ASP A 15 4.05 10.17 -16.91
C ASP A 15 4.86 10.14 -15.59
N ASP A 16 4.84 11.23 -14.81
CA ASP A 16 5.55 11.33 -13.53
C ASP A 16 4.70 10.89 -12.32
N ALA A 17 3.50 10.36 -12.57
CA ALA A 17 2.64 9.79 -11.53
C ALA A 17 3.24 8.50 -10.94
N VAL A 18 3.01 8.28 -9.64
CA VAL A 18 3.45 7.06 -8.93
C VAL A 18 2.93 5.77 -9.55
N SER A 19 1.84 5.82 -10.33
CA SER A 19 1.31 4.67 -11.06
C SER A 19 2.28 4.10 -12.10
N ASN A 20 3.22 4.92 -12.58
CA ASN A 20 4.22 4.52 -13.56
C ASN A 20 5.53 4.05 -12.92
N PHE A 21 5.63 4.07 -11.59
CA PHE A 21 6.85 3.71 -10.88
C PHE A 21 6.92 2.20 -10.63
N GLN A 22 8.11 1.64 -10.84
CA GLN A 22 8.43 0.28 -10.40
C GLN A 22 8.96 0.31 -8.96
N CYS A 23 8.97 -0.84 -8.28
CA CYS A 23 9.54 -0.98 -6.93
C CYS A 23 10.95 -0.37 -6.78
N LYS A 24 11.80 -0.54 -7.80
CA LYS A 24 13.16 0.03 -7.83
C LYS A 24 13.18 1.56 -7.86
N ASP A 25 12.15 2.19 -8.42
CA ASP A 25 12.08 3.66 -8.52
C ASP A 25 11.78 4.27 -7.15
N PHE A 26 10.92 3.61 -6.34
CA PHE A 26 10.71 3.99 -4.94
C PHE A 26 12.02 3.90 -4.14
N ALA A 27 12.75 2.79 -4.29
CA ALA A 27 14.05 2.59 -3.65
C ALA A 27 15.08 3.67 -4.03
N LYS A 28 15.09 4.09 -5.29
CA LYS A 28 16.00 5.14 -5.80
C LYS A 28 15.60 6.54 -5.35
N ARG A 29 14.31 6.88 -5.38
CA ARG A 29 13.79 8.23 -5.09
C ARG A 29 13.75 8.51 -3.58
N TRP A 30 13.39 7.51 -2.78
CA TRP A 30 13.22 7.63 -1.34
C TRP A 30 13.99 6.54 -0.58
N PRO A 31 15.33 6.49 -0.69
CA PRO A 31 16.13 5.40 -0.14
C PRO A 31 16.06 5.29 1.39
N SER A 32 15.70 6.38 2.07
CA SER A 32 15.52 6.41 3.53
C SER A 32 14.10 6.09 3.98
N GLY A 33 13.15 5.90 3.06
CA GLY A 33 11.75 5.64 3.42
C GLY A 33 11.64 4.34 4.21
N ASN A 34 10.90 4.40 5.31
CA ASN A 34 10.89 3.35 6.32
C ASN A 34 9.59 2.55 6.25
N MET A 35 9.67 1.27 5.89
CA MET A 35 8.50 0.42 5.72
C MET A 35 8.35 -0.55 6.86
N ARG A 36 7.13 -0.73 7.35
CA ARG A 36 6.80 -1.79 8.29
C ARG A 36 6.72 -3.12 7.57
N ALA A 37 7.44 -4.13 8.06
CA ALA A 37 7.32 -5.50 7.59
C ALA A 37 6.20 -6.22 8.37
N GLU A 38 4.97 -6.16 7.84
CA GLU A 38 3.79 -6.70 8.53
C GLU A 38 3.86 -8.20 8.71
N TYR A 39 3.46 -8.67 9.89
CA TYR A 39 3.50 -10.08 10.36
C TYR A 39 4.88 -10.61 10.81
N THR A 40 5.90 -9.75 10.85
CA THR A 40 7.25 -10.13 11.33
C THR A 40 7.31 -10.04 12.85
N PRO A 41 8.06 -10.93 13.54
CA PRO A 41 8.31 -10.77 14.97
C PRO A 41 8.91 -9.39 15.28
N GLY A 42 8.23 -8.61 16.14
CA GLY A 42 8.66 -7.26 16.50
C GLY A 42 8.33 -6.18 15.48
N GLN A 43 7.68 -6.50 14.35
CA GLN A 43 7.28 -5.55 13.29
C GLN A 43 8.39 -4.56 12.95
N TYR A 44 9.60 -5.07 12.74
CA TYR A 44 10.75 -4.21 12.48
C TYR A 44 10.57 -3.49 11.13
N HIS A 45 11.26 -2.36 11.00
CA HIS A 45 11.20 -1.57 9.79
C HIS A 45 12.35 -1.92 8.84
N ILE A 46 12.06 -1.91 7.54
CA ILE A 46 13.03 -2.10 6.46
C ILE A 46 13.04 -0.86 5.57
N ARG A 47 14.20 -0.47 5.05
CA ARG A 47 14.27 0.72 4.20
C ARG A 47 13.93 0.38 2.76
N LEU A 48 13.32 1.33 2.06
CA LEU A 48 13.02 1.21 0.63
C LEU A 48 14.24 0.83 -0.21
N ARG A 49 15.44 1.34 0.14
CA ARG A 49 16.70 1.01 -0.57
C ARG A 49 17.13 -0.45 -0.44
N ASP A 50 16.71 -1.14 0.61
CA ASP A 50 17.21 -2.47 0.91
C ASP A 50 16.57 -3.46 -0.07
N THR A 51 17.36 -4.23 -0.82
CA THR A 51 16.80 -5.01 -1.94
C THR A 51 16.05 -6.27 -1.50
N THR A 52 16.18 -6.66 -0.24
CA THR A 52 15.68 -7.93 0.29
C THR A 52 14.16 -8.02 0.27
N TRP A 53 13.44 -6.92 0.51
CA TRP A 53 11.96 -6.92 0.56
C TRP A 53 11.27 -7.25 -0.77
N TYR A 54 11.95 -7.10 -1.90
CA TYR A 54 11.44 -7.51 -3.22
C TYR A 54 12.22 -8.63 -3.89
N SER A 55 13.27 -9.16 -3.25
CA SER A 55 14.10 -10.23 -3.82
C SER A 55 14.03 -11.54 -3.05
N LYS A 56 13.58 -11.52 -1.79
CA LYS A 56 13.47 -12.70 -0.95
C LYS A 56 12.15 -12.69 -0.20
N VAL A 57 11.34 -13.72 -0.44
CA VAL A 57 10.17 -14.00 0.41
C VAL A 57 10.69 -14.43 1.77
N GLU A 58 10.58 -13.54 2.76
CA GLU A 58 10.80 -13.91 4.15
C GLU A 58 9.48 -14.50 4.68
N PRO A 59 9.41 -15.83 4.90
CA PRO A 59 8.24 -16.44 5.50
C PRO A 59 8.01 -15.84 6.89
N GLN A 60 6.80 -15.34 7.11
CA GLN A 60 6.41 -14.67 8.33
C GLN A 60 5.59 -15.60 9.25
N ARG A 61 5.11 -15.09 10.39
CA ARG A 61 4.36 -15.92 11.35
C ARG A 61 3.26 -16.73 10.66
N ALA A 62 3.27 -18.04 10.87
CA ALA A 62 2.16 -18.88 10.50
C ALA A 62 0.92 -18.50 11.33
N ASN A 63 -0.25 -18.47 10.69
CA ASN A 63 -1.52 -18.26 11.38
C ASN A 63 -2.49 -19.36 10.98
N ARG A 64 -2.89 -20.22 11.94
CA ARG A 64 -3.77 -21.37 11.68
C ARG A 64 -5.11 -20.99 11.07
N GLU A 65 -5.61 -19.79 11.35
CA GLU A 65 -6.87 -19.28 10.83
C GLU A 65 -6.73 -18.63 9.45
N HIS A 66 -5.49 -18.42 8.99
CA HIS A 66 -5.23 -17.94 7.64
C HIS A 66 -5.48 -19.03 6.60
N MET A 67 -5.79 -18.62 5.37
CA MET A 67 -6.06 -19.54 4.24
C MET A 67 -4.84 -20.38 3.83
N ALA A 68 -3.63 -19.96 4.23
CA ALA A 68 -2.41 -20.76 4.09
C ALA A 68 -2.31 -21.86 5.17
N GLY A 69 -3.22 -21.90 6.14
CA GLY A 69 -3.16 -22.77 7.32
C GLY A 69 -1.96 -22.45 8.21
N ALA A 70 -1.43 -23.45 8.89
CA ALA A 70 -0.23 -23.33 9.73
C ALA A 70 1.09 -23.10 8.93
N GLN A 71 1.00 -22.77 7.64
CA GLN A 71 2.16 -22.42 6.83
C GLN A 71 2.56 -20.96 7.06
N PRO A 72 3.86 -20.64 7.03
CA PRO A 72 4.33 -19.26 7.01
C PRO A 72 3.72 -18.49 5.83
N ILE A 73 3.36 -17.23 6.08
CA ILE A 73 2.76 -16.34 5.09
C ILE A 73 3.76 -15.29 4.65
N ALA A 74 3.62 -14.77 3.44
CA ALA A 74 4.31 -13.54 3.07
C ALA A 74 3.44 -12.36 3.53
N GLY A 75 3.97 -11.50 4.39
CA GLY A 75 3.32 -10.24 4.74
C GLY A 75 3.69 -9.11 3.79
N PRO A 76 2.86 -8.07 3.68
CA PRO A 76 3.19 -6.87 2.93
C PRO A 76 4.26 -6.04 3.65
N TYR A 77 4.94 -5.20 2.86
CA TYR A 77 5.73 -4.09 3.38
C TYR A 77 4.92 -2.82 3.19
N ILE A 78 4.58 -2.15 4.29
CA ILE A 78 3.73 -0.95 4.28
C ILE A 78 4.61 0.27 4.50
N TRP A 79 4.55 1.20 3.56
CA TRP A 79 5.17 2.50 3.71
C TRP A 79 4.13 3.54 4.14
N HIS A 80 4.16 3.89 5.42
CA HIS A 80 3.23 4.83 6.04
C HIS A 80 3.62 6.29 5.79
N VAL A 81 3.47 6.74 4.54
CA VAL A 81 3.84 8.12 4.15
C VAL A 81 2.97 9.17 4.85
N LYS A 82 1.74 8.82 5.22
CA LYS A 82 0.80 9.75 5.86
C LYS A 82 1.26 10.26 7.23
N ASP A 83 1.85 9.40 8.06
CA ASP A 83 2.07 9.62 9.50
C ASP A 83 3.45 9.18 10.04
N GLU A 84 4.24 8.36 9.34
CA GLU A 84 5.58 7.94 9.81
C GLU A 84 6.74 8.65 9.11
N GLU A 85 6.50 9.28 7.96
CA GLU A 85 7.55 9.97 7.21
C GLU A 85 7.71 11.43 7.62
N PRO A 86 8.95 11.98 7.59
CA PRO A 86 9.15 13.42 7.73
C PRO A 86 8.36 14.20 6.69
N LEU A 87 7.82 15.37 7.08
CA LEU A 87 7.00 16.21 6.20
C LEU A 87 7.66 16.50 4.84
N LYS A 88 8.99 16.65 4.82
CA LYS A 88 9.76 16.84 3.58
C LYS A 88 9.60 15.64 2.63
N THR A 89 9.72 14.42 3.12
CA THR A 89 9.53 13.20 2.30
C THR A 89 8.08 13.10 1.84
N LYS A 90 7.11 13.26 2.74
CA LYS A 90 5.67 13.26 2.39
C LYS A 90 5.35 14.23 1.25
N ARG A 91 5.84 15.48 1.34
CA ARG A 91 5.65 16.50 0.31
C ARG A 91 6.34 16.18 -1.01
N GLN A 92 7.46 15.45 -0.99
CA GLN A 92 8.08 14.95 -2.22
C GLN A 92 7.22 13.88 -2.88
N VAL A 93 6.72 12.91 -2.10
CA VAL A 93 5.85 11.84 -2.62
C VAL A 93 4.55 12.40 -3.19
N GLN A 94 3.94 13.37 -2.50
CA GLN A 94 2.72 14.07 -2.94
C GLN A 94 2.86 14.73 -4.32
N ARG A 95 4.06 15.14 -4.74
CA ARG A 95 4.29 15.70 -6.09
C ARG A 95 4.08 14.68 -7.20
N HIS A 96 4.21 13.40 -6.88
CA HIS A 96 4.00 12.28 -7.82
C HIS A 96 2.64 11.60 -7.60
N TRP A 97 1.96 11.90 -6.49
CA TRP A 97 0.60 11.43 -6.26
C TRP A 97 -0.38 12.15 -7.17
N ARG A 98 -1.38 11.42 -7.66
CA ARG A 98 -2.51 11.97 -8.42
C ARG A 98 -3.80 11.48 -7.77
N THR A 99 -4.65 12.41 -7.36
CA THR A 99 -5.96 12.07 -6.82
C THR A 99 -6.89 11.64 -7.96
N PRO A 100 -7.52 10.45 -7.89
CA PRO A 100 -8.46 9.98 -8.91
C PRO A 100 -9.59 10.99 -9.20
N TYR A 101 -9.98 11.11 -10.47
CA TYR A 101 -10.94 12.13 -10.94
C TYR A 101 -12.28 12.11 -10.17
N PHE A 102 -12.72 10.93 -9.74
CA PHE A 102 -13.99 10.77 -9.02
C PHE A 102 -13.92 11.24 -7.56
N LEU A 103 -12.73 11.44 -7.00
CA LEU A 103 -12.55 12.04 -5.67
C LEU A 103 -12.34 13.55 -5.74
N GLN A 104 -11.93 14.09 -6.90
CA GLN A 104 -11.58 15.51 -7.02
C GLN A 104 -12.74 16.48 -6.79
N LYS A 105 -13.99 16.05 -6.99
CA LYS A 105 -15.18 16.91 -6.83
C LYS A 105 -15.41 17.33 -5.38
N SER A 106 -15.06 16.48 -4.42
CA SER A 106 -15.19 16.78 -2.99
C SER A 106 -13.87 17.30 -2.45
N PHE A 107 -13.88 18.48 -1.84
CA PHE A 107 -12.69 19.03 -1.18
C PHE A 107 -12.15 18.07 -0.12
N ALA A 108 -13.03 17.55 0.74
CA ALA A 108 -12.67 16.62 1.80
C ALA A 108 -12.04 15.33 1.22
N ASN A 109 -12.67 14.71 0.21
CA ASN A 109 -12.15 13.47 -0.37
C ASN A 109 -10.82 13.69 -1.09
N ARG A 110 -10.68 14.82 -1.79
CA ARG A 110 -9.43 15.19 -2.46
C ARG A 110 -8.30 15.42 -1.46
N MET A 111 -8.59 16.12 -0.37
CA MET A 111 -7.61 16.35 0.69
C MET A 111 -7.22 15.04 1.37
N GLU A 112 -8.20 14.20 1.73
CA GLU A 112 -7.96 12.91 2.37
C GLU A 112 -7.10 11.99 1.49
N ALA A 113 -7.48 11.83 0.22
CA ALA A 113 -6.73 11.04 -0.74
C ALA A 113 -5.29 11.53 -0.93
N ASN A 114 -5.05 12.85 -0.79
CA ASN A 114 -3.72 13.44 -0.92
C ASN A 114 -2.92 13.42 0.39
N GLU A 115 -3.54 13.36 1.57
CA GLU A 115 -2.85 13.46 2.86
C GLU A 115 -2.73 12.12 3.59
N SER A 116 -3.55 11.12 3.25
CA SER A 116 -3.74 9.88 4.00
C SER A 116 -3.37 8.61 3.23
N PHE A 117 -2.43 8.69 2.29
CA PHE A 117 -2.02 7.53 1.48
C PHE A 117 -0.89 6.72 2.13
N GLU A 118 -0.91 5.42 1.84
CA GLU A 118 0.13 4.45 2.16
C GLU A 118 0.51 3.67 0.90
N PHE A 119 1.76 3.23 0.80
CA PHE A 119 2.16 2.30 -0.26
C PHE A 119 2.31 0.90 0.30
N TRP A 120 1.66 -0.04 -0.37
CA TRP A 120 1.63 -1.44 0.03
C TRP A 120 2.38 -2.28 -0.99
N PHE A 121 3.58 -2.73 -0.62
CA PHE A 121 4.42 -3.57 -1.45
C PHE A 121 4.27 -5.03 -1.03
N SER A 122 4.21 -5.95 -2.00
CA SER A 122 4.06 -7.37 -1.71
C SER A 122 4.71 -8.20 -2.82
N MET A 123 5.35 -9.30 -2.44
CA MET A 123 5.70 -10.36 -3.38
C MET A 123 4.50 -11.25 -3.65
N ALA A 124 4.59 -12.10 -4.68
CA ALA A 124 3.56 -13.08 -4.98
C ALA A 124 3.26 -13.97 -3.76
N GLY A 125 1.97 -14.16 -3.47
CA GLY A 125 1.50 -14.86 -2.26
C GLY A 125 1.42 -13.97 -1.02
N GLY A 126 1.89 -12.73 -1.09
CA GLY A 126 1.72 -11.74 -0.03
C GLY A 126 0.30 -11.17 0.02
N GLY A 127 -0.18 -10.89 1.22
CA GLY A 127 -1.51 -10.32 1.42
C GLY A 127 -1.79 -9.94 2.86
N THR A 128 -2.94 -9.31 3.09
CA THR A 128 -3.43 -8.94 4.41
C THR A 128 -4.44 -9.93 4.94
N PHE A 129 -4.48 -10.09 6.26
CA PHE A 129 -5.59 -10.75 6.94
C PHE A 129 -6.88 -9.96 6.79
N THR A 130 -8.02 -10.66 6.84
CA THR A 130 -9.34 -10.04 6.85
C THR A 130 -9.47 -9.14 8.07
N HIS A 131 -9.82 -7.89 7.85
CA HIS A 131 -10.09 -6.89 8.88
C HIS A 131 -11.12 -5.88 8.36
N ALA A 132 -11.68 -5.08 9.28
CA ALA A 132 -12.31 -3.82 8.94
C ALA A 132 -11.30 -2.70 9.15
N ASP A 133 -11.29 -1.71 8.26
CA ASP A 133 -10.47 -0.53 8.45
C ASP A 133 -10.88 0.23 9.73
N ALA A 134 -9.92 0.95 10.30
CA ALA A 134 -10.12 1.68 11.54
C ALA A 134 -11.32 2.63 11.43
N TYR A 135 -12.10 2.73 12.51
CA TYR A 135 -13.28 3.62 12.61
C TYR A 135 -14.33 3.45 11.50
N CYS A 136 -14.37 2.28 10.84
CA CYS A 136 -15.28 2.02 9.71
C CYS A 136 -15.14 3.04 8.57
N GLU A 137 -13.93 3.59 8.38
CA GLU A 137 -13.63 4.50 7.29
C GLU A 137 -13.81 3.82 5.93
N SER A 138 -14.17 4.61 4.91
CA SER A 138 -14.24 4.12 3.54
C SER A 138 -12.88 4.20 2.89
N THR A 139 -12.31 3.05 2.55
CA THR A 139 -10.96 2.96 1.96
C THR A 139 -11.00 2.74 0.47
N ILE A 140 -10.01 3.30 -0.22
CA ILE A 140 -9.75 3.04 -1.64
C ILE A 140 -8.38 2.37 -1.74
N SER A 141 -8.32 1.19 -2.35
CA SER A 141 -7.07 0.52 -2.69
C SER A 141 -6.82 0.63 -4.19
N MET A 142 -5.78 1.35 -4.58
CA MET A 142 -5.36 1.46 -5.99
C MET A 142 -4.25 0.46 -6.29
N GLN A 143 -4.48 -0.41 -7.28
CA GLN A 143 -3.46 -1.36 -7.73
C GLN A 143 -2.62 -0.74 -8.86
N PHE A 144 -1.34 -0.45 -8.59
CA PHE A 144 -0.43 0.11 -9.60
C PHE A 144 0.29 -0.95 -10.44
N SER A 145 0.60 -2.12 -9.88
CA SER A 145 1.28 -3.21 -10.61
C SER A 145 0.96 -4.58 -10.01
N GLY A 146 0.85 -5.62 -10.84
CA GLY A 146 0.47 -6.97 -10.41
C GLY A 146 -1.04 -7.12 -10.14
N THR A 147 -1.43 -8.21 -9.49
CA THR A 147 -2.84 -8.56 -9.25
C THR A 147 -3.06 -8.97 -7.81
N LYS A 148 -4.14 -8.46 -7.20
CA LYS A 148 -4.63 -8.88 -5.88
C LYS A 148 -5.98 -9.59 -6.02
N ARG A 149 -6.22 -10.58 -5.15
CA ARG A 149 -7.52 -11.24 -5.00
C ARG A 149 -8.15 -10.75 -3.70
N TRP A 150 -9.33 -10.15 -3.81
CA TRP A 150 -10.09 -9.66 -2.66
C TRP A 150 -11.15 -10.68 -2.25
N ARG A 151 -11.33 -10.84 -0.93
CA ARG A 151 -12.47 -11.52 -0.33
C ARG A 151 -13.14 -10.54 0.60
N VAL A 152 -14.37 -10.18 0.27
CA VAL A 152 -15.15 -9.17 1.00
C VAL A 152 -16.29 -9.89 1.69
N GLN A 153 -16.43 -9.65 2.99
CA GLN A 153 -17.59 -10.07 3.77
C GLN A 153 -18.42 -8.83 4.07
N ALA A 154 -19.67 -8.82 3.61
CA ALA A 154 -20.66 -7.87 4.09
C ALA A 154 -21.32 -8.49 5.32
N PHE A 155 -21.35 -7.75 6.43
CA PHE A 155 -22.14 -8.08 7.62
C PHE A 155 -23.49 -7.39 7.55
#